data_AF-A0A2G6D6I9-F1
#
_entry.id   AF-A0A2G6D6I9-F1
#
_cell.length_a   1.000
_cell.length_b   1.000
_cell.length_c   1.000
_cell.angle_alpha   90.00
_cell.angle_beta   90.00
_cell.angle_gamma   90.00
#
_symmetry.space_group_name_H-M   'P 1'
#
loop_
_entity.id
_entity.type
_entity.pdbx_description
1 polymer ?
#
loop_
_entity_poly.entity_id
_entity_poly.type
_entity_poly.pdbx_seq_one_letter_code
_entity_poly.pdbx_strand_id
1 'polypeptide(L)'
;MTIWTNVVLTILLSMLLVACVAESSKQPETPKTPSTQAQNCGGIAGLACGDGQYCDMGIGQCMVADGMGVCKEQPEVCTHEYVPVCGCDGKTYGNVCTAAAAGVSIDKMGEC
;
A
#
# COMPACT_ATOMS: atom_id res chain seq x y z
N MET A 1 -46.66 34.02 -21.60
CA MET A 1 -45.52 34.70 -20.94
C MET A 1 -45.15 34.08 -19.57
N THR A 2 -46.09 33.46 -18.85
CA THR A 2 -45.88 32.88 -17.50
C THR A 2 -45.25 31.47 -17.45
N ILE A 3 -45.36 30.69 -18.54
CA ILE A 3 -44.79 29.34 -18.63
C ILE A 3 -43.26 29.41 -18.73
N TRP A 4 -42.74 30.35 -19.52
CA TRP A 4 -41.30 30.58 -19.68
C TRP A 4 -40.64 31.07 -18.39
N THR A 5 -41.30 31.94 -17.62
CA THR A 5 -40.78 32.41 -16.32
C THR A 5 -40.75 31.30 -15.27
N ASN A 6 -41.73 30.39 -15.26
CA ASN A 6 -41.75 29.27 -14.31
C ASN A 6 -40.69 28.21 -14.64
N VAL A 7 -40.44 27.92 -15.91
CA VAL A 7 -39.38 27.00 -16.34
C VAL A 7 -37.99 27.57 -16.03
N VAL A 8 -37.77 28.87 -16.22
CA VAL A 8 -36.49 29.51 -15.87
C VAL A 8 -36.28 29.54 -14.35
N LEU A 9 -37.34 29.77 -13.56
CA LEU A 9 -37.25 29.79 -12.09
C LEU A 9 -36.98 28.41 -11.49
N THR A 10 -37.55 27.34 -12.05
CA THR A 10 -37.28 25.97 -11.58
C THR A 10 -35.89 25.48 -11.99
N ILE A 11 -35.37 25.89 -13.15
CA ILE A 11 -34.00 25.59 -13.59
C ILE A 11 -32.97 26.34 -12.73
N LEU A 12 -33.24 27.60 -12.34
CA LEU A 12 -32.36 28.35 -11.43
C LEU A 12 -32.35 27.75 -10.01
N LEU A 13 -33.47 27.25 -9.52
CA LEU A 13 -33.56 26.64 -8.19
C LEU A 13 -32.86 25.26 -8.12
N SER A 14 -32.88 24.48 -9.20
CA SER A 14 -32.19 23.18 -9.25
C SER A 14 -30.68 23.30 -9.41
N MET A 15 -30.18 24.35 -10.07
CA MET A 15 -28.74 24.63 -10.19
C MET A 15 -28.06 24.98 -8.85
N LEU A 16 -28.80 25.45 -7.84
CA LEU A 16 -28.30 25.69 -6.49
C LEU A 16 -28.04 24.40 -5.68
N LEU A 17 -28.64 23.26 -6.05
CA LEU A 17 -28.48 21.98 -5.34
C LEU A 17 -27.27 21.16 -5.83
N VAL A 18 -26.69 21.47 -6.98
CA VAL A 18 -25.59 20.67 -7.59
C VAL A 18 -24.19 21.19 -7.21
N ALA A 19 -24.08 22.31 -6.47
CA ALA A 19 -22.80 22.93 -6.15
C ALA A 19 -21.95 22.23 -5.05
N CYS A 20 -22.42 21.14 -4.44
CA CYS A 20 -21.82 20.58 -3.23
C CYS A 20 -21.10 19.23 -3.35
N VAL A 21 -20.76 18.71 -4.53
CA VAL A 21 -19.95 17.48 -4.60
C VAL A 21 -18.75 17.65 -5.52
N ALA A 22 -17.81 18.48 -5.07
CA ALA A 22 -16.45 18.46 -5.56
C ALA A 22 -15.47 18.55 -4.36
N GLU A 23 -15.63 17.65 -3.38
CA GLU A 23 -14.49 17.24 -2.57
C GLU A 23 -13.59 16.38 -3.47
N SER A 24 -12.72 17.07 -4.22
CA SER A 24 -11.49 16.47 -4.70
C SER A 24 -10.71 16.09 -3.43
N SER A 25 -10.70 14.80 -3.11
CA SER A 25 -9.82 14.22 -2.11
C SER A 25 -8.37 14.36 -2.59
N LYS A 26 -7.82 15.58 -2.47
CA LYS A 26 -6.38 15.78 -2.39
C LYS A 26 -5.94 15.11 -1.11
N GLN A 27 -5.40 13.90 -1.25
CA GLN A 27 -4.63 13.26 -0.21
C GLN A 27 -3.49 14.24 0.14
N PRO A 28 -3.39 14.71 1.40
CA PRO A 28 -2.26 15.52 1.79
C PRO A 28 -1.01 14.64 1.62
N GLU A 29 -0.11 15.06 0.74
CA GLU A 29 1.24 14.53 0.70
C GLU A 29 1.90 14.91 2.02
N THR A 30 1.84 13.98 2.97
CA THR A 30 2.33 14.17 4.33
C THR A 30 3.86 14.18 4.33
N PRO A 31 4.48 15.13 5.07
CA PRO A 31 5.93 15.16 5.28
C PRO A 31 6.43 13.86 5.89
N LYS A 32 7.52 13.36 5.33
CA LYS A 32 8.31 12.18 5.74
C LYS A 32 8.61 12.22 7.26
N THR A 33 7.68 11.69 8.03
CA THR A 33 7.79 11.45 9.48
C THR A 33 7.73 9.93 9.63
N PRO A 34 8.56 9.31 10.49
CA PRO A 34 8.52 7.86 10.71
C PRO A 34 7.12 7.51 11.23
N SER A 35 6.26 7.00 10.35
CA SER A 35 4.86 6.78 10.66
C SER A 35 4.77 5.55 11.55
N THR A 36 4.41 5.74 12.81
CA THR A 36 4.05 4.68 13.75
C THR A 36 2.70 3.99 13.39
N GLN A 37 2.29 4.04 12.12
CA GLN A 37 1.10 3.38 11.61
C GLN A 37 1.53 2.38 10.53
N ALA A 38 1.12 1.13 10.69
CA ALA A 38 1.37 0.07 9.72
C ALA A 38 0.78 0.47 8.36
N GLN A 39 1.63 0.76 7.39
CA GLN A 39 1.23 1.12 6.04
C GLN A 39 1.05 -0.15 5.20
N ASN A 40 0.02 -0.20 4.37
CA ASN A 40 -0.15 -1.28 3.41
C ASN A 40 0.73 -1.06 2.18
N CYS A 41 1.18 -2.15 1.57
CA CYS A 41 2.00 -2.16 0.36
C CYS A 41 1.52 -3.22 -0.64
N GLY A 42 2.05 -3.19 -1.86
CA GLY A 42 1.63 -4.07 -2.94
C GLY A 42 0.28 -3.68 -3.54
N GLY A 43 -0.53 -4.68 -3.87
CA GLY A 43 -1.81 -4.53 -4.53
C GLY A 43 -1.72 -4.07 -5.99
N ILE A 44 -2.87 -3.92 -6.63
CA ILE A 44 -2.98 -3.44 -8.02
C ILE A 44 -2.39 -2.03 -8.22
N ALA A 45 -2.37 -1.23 -7.15
CA ALA A 45 -1.81 0.11 -7.15
C ALA A 45 -0.28 0.11 -7.03
N GLY A 46 0.36 -1.04 -6.74
CA GLY A 46 1.81 -1.14 -6.58
C GLY A 46 2.34 -0.25 -5.45
N LEU A 47 1.62 -0.18 -4.33
CA LEU A 47 1.99 0.68 -3.20
C LEU A 47 3.37 0.27 -2.67
N ALA A 48 4.34 1.18 -2.74
CA ALA A 48 5.67 0.95 -2.20
C ALA A 48 5.76 1.37 -0.73
N CYS A 49 6.70 0.74 -0.01
CA CYS A 49 7.06 1.18 1.34
C CYS A 49 8.06 2.34 1.30
N GLY A 50 8.19 3.03 2.44
CA GLY A 50 9.18 4.10 2.60
C GLY A 50 10.62 3.58 2.62
N ASP A 51 11.58 4.52 2.68
CA ASP A 51 13.00 4.18 2.78
C ASP A 51 13.28 3.35 4.04
N GLY A 52 14.11 2.31 3.90
CA GLY A 52 14.47 1.40 5.00
C GLY A 52 13.33 0.46 5.41
N GLN A 53 12.27 0.35 4.62
CA GLN A 53 11.19 -0.60 4.83
C GLN A 53 11.10 -1.60 3.69
N TYR A 54 10.50 -2.75 3.98
CA TYR A 54 10.17 -3.76 2.98
C TYR A 54 8.70 -4.13 3.08
N CYS A 55 8.15 -4.59 1.96
CA CYS A 55 6.78 -5.06 1.94
C CYS A 55 6.74 -6.50 2.42
N ASP A 56 6.19 -6.74 3.61
CA ASP A 56 5.91 -8.08 4.11
C ASP A 56 4.54 -8.54 3.61
N MET A 57 4.56 -9.39 2.59
CA MET A 57 3.38 -9.96 1.94
C MET A 57 2.81 -11.16 2.73
N GLY A 58 3.55 -11.66 3.72
CA GLY A 58 3.29 -12.96 4.33
C GLY A 58 3.79 -14.14 3.49
N ILE A 59 3.97 -15.28 4.16
CA ILE A 59 4.59 -16.47 3.57
C ILE A 59 3.71 -17.03 2.44
N GLY A 60 4.33 -17.28 1.28
CA GLY A 60 3.69 -17.91 0.12
C GLY A 60 2.75 -16.98 -0.65
N GLN A 61 2.79 -15.68 -0.37
CA GLN A 61 1.93 -14.68 -1.03
C GLN A 61 2.62 -13.96 -2.19
N CYS A 62 3.84 -14.36 -2.55
CA CYS A 62 4.65 -13.72 -3.61
C CYS A 62 3.96 -13.70 -4.98
N MET A 63 3.15 -14.72 -5.28
CA MET A 63 2.55 -14.95 -6.60
C MET A 63 1.04 -14.71 -6.64
N VAL A 64 0.49 -14.06 -5.62
CA VAL A 64 -0.93 -13.71 -5.58
C VAL A 64 -1.14 -12.42 -6.37
N ALA A 65 -2.02 -12.48 -7.36
CA ALA A 65 -2.43 -11.29 -8.10
C ALA A 65 -2.98 -10.24 -7.15
N ASP A 66 -2.48 -9.00 -7.27
CA ASP A 66 -2.81 -7.89 -6.37
C ASP A 66 -2.57 -8.20 -4.88
N GLY A 67 -1.61 -9.08 -4.58
CA GLY A 67 -1.22 -9.40 -3.23
C GLY A 67 -0.89 -8.14 -2.44
N MET A 68 -1.42 -8.04 -1.24
CA MET A 68 -1.16 -6.92 -0.33
C MET A 68 -0.28 -7.38 0.81
N GLY A 69 0.58 -6.48 1.26
CA GLY A 69 1.44 -6.66 2.42
C GLY A 69 1.36 -5.49 3.38
N VAL A 70 2.17 -5.57 4.41
CA VAL A 70 2.37 -4.51 5.39
C VAL A 70 3.82 -4.08 5.35
N CYS A 71 4.07 -2.77 5.30
CA CYS A 71 5.39 -2.21 5.41
C CYS A 71 5.97 -2.49 6.78
N LYS A 72 7.13 -3.13 6.79
CA LYS A 72 7.93 -3.41 7.99
C LYS A 72 9.32 -2.81 7.82
N GLU A 73 9.93 -2.42 8.93
CA GLU A 73 11.31 -1.93 8.92
C GLU A 73 12.28 -3.05 8.52
N GLN A 74 13.28 -2.69 7.72
CA GLN A 74 14.38 -3.59 7.40
C GLN A 74 15.32 -3.65 8.61
N PRO A 75 15.56 -4.83 9.20
CA PRO A 75 16.48 -4.96 10.31
C PRO A 75 17.91 -4.68 9.85
N GLU A 76 18.63 -3.84 10.60
CA GLU A 76 20.05 -3.55 10.35
C GLU A 76 20.97 -4.65 10.90
N VAL A 77 20.51 -5.38 11.93
CA VAL A 77 21.28 -6.41 12.63
C VAL A 77 20.45 -7.69 12.67
N CYS A 78 21.05 -8.78 12.20
CA CYS A 78 20.47 -10.11 12.25
C CYS A 78 21.34 -11.06 13.06
N THR A 79 20.68 -11.99 13.72
CA THR A 79 21.32 -13.11 14.38
C THR A 79 21.84 -14.14 13.34
N HIS A 80 22.80 -14.95 13.75
CA HIS A 80 23.54 -15.86 12.85
C HIS A 80 23.01 -17.31 12.83
N GLU A 81 21.83 -17.56 13.38
CA GLU A 81 21.18 -18.87 13.27
C GLU A 81 20.87 -19.21 11.82
N TYR A 82 21.11 -20.46 11.47
CA TYR A 82 20.79 -21.00 10.15
C TYR A 82 19.43 -21.70 10.21
N VAL A 83 18.39 -20.98 9.79
CA VAL A 83 17.01 -21.46 9.64
C VAL A 83 16.53 -20.98 8.27
N PRO A 84 16.93 -21.65 7.18
CA PRO A 84 16.85 -21.07 5.85
C PRO A 84 15.43 -20.84 5.38
N VAL A 85 15.26 -19.83 4.54
CA VAL A 85 13.99 -19.48 3.88
C VAL A 85 14.21 -19.14 2.42
N CYS A 86 13.20 -19.41 1.58
CA CYS A 86 13.19 -19.02 0.19
C CYS A 86 12.48 -17.69 0.04
N GLY A 87 13.15 -16.68 -0.51
CA GLY A 87 12.58 -15.37 -0.78
C GLY A 87 11.73 -15.34 -2.05
N CYS A 88 10.84 -14.36 -2.15
CA CYS A 88 10.07 -14.10 -3.38
C CYS A 88 10.97 -13.81 -4.61
N ASP A 89 12.24 -13.45 -4.39
CA ASP A 89 13.24 -13.26 -5.45
C ASP A 89 13.92 -14.56 -5.89
N GLY A 90 13.48 -15.72 -5.36
CA GLY A 90 13.99 -17.04 -5.71
C GLY A 90 15.36 -17.36 -5.10
N LYS A 91 15.81 -16.60 -4.09
CA LYS A 91 17.07 -16.85 -3.38
C LYS A 91 16.84 -17.41 -1.99
N THR A 92 17.74 -18.29 -1.57
CA THR A 92 17.80 -18.78 -0.19
C THR A 92 18.49 -17.76 0.70
N TYR A 93 17.86 -17.42 1.81
CA TYR A 93 18.41 -16.60 2.88
C TYR A 93 18.65 -17.46 4.11
N GLY A 94 19.70 -17.16 4.89
CA GLY A 94 20.11 -17.97 6.05
C GLY A 94 19.06 -18.00 7.17
N ASN A 95 18.28 -16.94 7.30
CA ASN A 95 17.10 -16.86 8.16
C ASN A 95 16.14 -15.74 7.72
N VAL A 96 14.97 -15.67 8.38
CA VAL A 96 13.93 -14.67 8.13
C VAL A 96 14.42 -13.23 8.27
N CYS A 97 15.33 -12.96 9.22
CA CYS A 97 15.88 -11.63 9.43
C CYS A 97 16.74 -11.22 8.24
N THR A 98 17.63 -12.10 7.77
CA THR A 98 18.49 -11.79 6.62
C THR A 98 17.71 -11.57 5.32
N ALA A 99 16.56 -12.23 5.14
CA ALA A 99 15.63 -11.94 4.04
C ALA A 99 14.99 -10.55 4.19
N ALA A 100 14.49 -10.22 5.38
CA ALA A 100 13.91 -8.91 5.67
C ALA A 100 14.93 -7.76 5.53
N ALA A 101 16.18 -7.97 5.96
CA ALA A 101 17.27 -7.02 5.81
C ALA A 101 17.63 -6.76 4.33
N ALA A 102 17.44 -7.76 3.47
CA ALA A 102 17.56 -7.62 2.02
C ALA A 102 16.31 -7.03 1.36
N GLY A 103 15.27 -6.74 2.13
CA GLY A 103 13.99 -6.21 1.65
C GLY A 103 13.10 -7.23 0.94
N VAL A 104 13.26 -8.53 1.24
CA VAL A 104 12.61 -9.62 0.52
C VAL A 104 11.57 -10.33 1.38
N SER A 105 10.34 -10.44 0.86
CA SER A 105 9.28 -11.27 1.43
C SER A 105 9.57 -12.76 1.26
N ILE A 106 8.99 -13.60 2.13
CA ILE A 106 9.23 -15.04 2.15
C ILE A 106 8.21 -15.77 1.27
N ASP A 107 8.66 -16.65 0.39
CA ASP A 107 7.82 -17.56 -0.38
C ASP A 107 7.53 -18.85 0.40
N LYS A 108 8.57 -19.54 0.87
CA LYS A 108 8.44 -20.77 1.65
C LYS A 108 9.50 -20.86 2.74
N MET A 109 9.18 -21.64 3.76
CA MET A 109 10.16 -22.09 4.76
C MET A 109 11.10 -23.13 4.12
N GLY A 110 12.36 -23.12 4.54
CA GLY A 110 13.42 -23.93 3.91
C GLY A 110 14.03 -23.24 2.70
N GLU A 111 15.04 -23.89 2.11
CA GLU A 111 15.74 -23.37 0.93
C GLU A 111 14.83 -23.35 -0.31
N CYS A 112 15.17 -22.51 -1.29
CA CYS A 112 14.63 -22.61 -2.64
C CYS A 112 15.07 -23.94 -3.26
#